data_AF-A0A2G9PDC1-F1
#
_entry.id   AF-A0A2G9PDC1-F1
#
_cell.length_a   1.000
_cell.length_b   1.000
_cell.length_c   1.000
_cell.angle_alpha   90.00
_cell.angle_beta   90.00
_cell.angle_gamma   90.00
#
_symmetry.space_group_name_H-M   'P 1'
#
loop_
_entity.id
_entity.type
_entity.pdbx_description
1 polymer ?
#
loop_
_entity_poly.entity_id
_entity_poly.type
_entity_poly.pdbx_seq_one_letter_code
_entity_poly.pdbx_strand_id
1 'polypeptide(L)' 'MAILKSKEIRGMGKAEKESKLKELKLELIKSRAKSSQGTSSKSREIKKTIARLLTIK' A
#
# COMPACT_ATOMS: atom_id res chain seq x y z
N MET A 1 0.32 -6.31 -8.88
CA MET A 1 0.33 -4.92 -8.35
C MET A 1 -1.11 -4.57 -7.97
N ALA A 2 -1.50 -4.77 -6.73
CA ALA A 2 -2.87 -4.46 -6.32
C ALA A 2 -2.96 -2.97 -5.96
N ILE A 3 -3.12 -2.12 -6.98
CA ILE A 3 -3.51 -0.73 -6.75
C ILE A 3 -4.97 -0.76 -6.32
N LEU A 4 -5.21 -0.74 -5.00
CA LEU A 4 -6.57 -0.69 -4.49
C LEU A 4 -7.27 0.56 -5.01
N LYS A 5 -8.40 0.33 -5.68
CA LYS A 5 -9.28 1.38 -6.16
C LYS A 5 -10.09 1.92 -4.98
N SER A 6 -10.46 3.19 -5.06
CA SER A 6 -11.26 3.83 -4.02
C SER A 6 -12.59 3.12 -3.73
N LYS A 7 -13.18 2.46 -4.74
CA LYS A 7 -14.41 1.67 -4.57
C LYS A 7 -14.20 0.44 -3.68
N GLU A 8 -13.07 -0.26 -3.86
CA GLU A 8 -12.72 -1.44 -3.07
C GLU A 8 -12.46 -1.05 -1.62
N ILE A 9 -11.74 0.06 -1.39
CA ILE A 9 -11.45 0.56 -0.04
C ILE A 9 -12.73 0.96 0.70
N ARG A 10 -13.75 1.51 0.02
CA ARG A 10 -15.03 1.85 0.64
C ARG A 10 -15.84 0.62 1.06
N GLY A 11 -15.64 -0.52 0.38
CA GLY A 11 -16.29 -1.79 0.73
C GLY A 11 -15.58 -2.56 1.84
N MET A 12 -14.35 -2.17 2.20
CA MET A 12 -13.57 -2.86 3.24
C MET A 12 -14.02 -2.46 4.65
N GLY A 13 -14.12 -3.44 5.53
CA GLY A 13 -14.32 -3.21 6.96
C GLY A 13 -13.07 -2.59 7.63
N LYS A 14 -13.24 -2.02 8.82
CA LYS A 14 -12.13 -1.37 9.55
C LYS A 14 -10.96 -2.32 9.84
N ALA A 15 -11.27 -3.56 10.25
CA ALA A 15 -10.27 -4.59 10.50
C ALA A 15 -9.53 -5.03 9.23
N GLU A 16 -10.24 -5.14 8.11
CA GLU A 16 -9.64 -5.48 6.82
C GLU A 16 -8.71 -4.37 6.34
N LYS A 17 -9.12 -3.11 6.47
CA LYS A 17 -8.28 -1.94 6.18
C LYS A 17 -6.99 -1.97 6.99
N GLU A 18 -7.06 -2.22 8.29
CA GLU A 18 -5.88 -2.29 9.16
C GLU A 18 -4.94 -3.44 8.79
N SER A 19 -5.48 -4.61 8.48
CA SER A 19 -4.69 -5.76 8.01
C SER A 19 -3.95 -5.43 6.71
N LYS A 20 -4.67 -4.89 5.73
CA LYS A 20 -4.10 -4.45 4.44
C LYS A 20 -3.04 -3.38 4.61
N LEU A 21 -3.23 -2.45 5.55
CA LEU A 21 -2.28 -1.39 5.85
C LEU A 21 -0.95 -1.97 6.36
N LYS A 22 -0.99 -2.99 7.22
CA LYS A 22 0.21 -3.68 7.72
C LYS A 22 0.95 -4.40 6.58
N GLU A 23 0.23 -5.11 5.73
CA GLU A 23 0.80 -5.78 4.55
C GLU A 23 1.52 -4.79 3.61
N LEU A 24 0.85 -3.69 3.25
CA LEU A 24 1.41 -2.66 2.36
C LEU A 24 2.64 -1.96 2.96
N LYS A 25 2.69 -1.79 4.28
CA LYS A 25 3.87 -1.24 4.97
C LYS A 25 5.07 -2.20 4.89
N LEU A 26 4.85 -3.51 5.07
CA LEU A 26 5.89 -4.52 4.90
C LEU A 26 6.41 -4.56 3.46
N GLU A 27 5.51 -4.48 2.49
CA GLU A 27 5.87 -4.42 1.07
C GLU A 27 6.67 -3.16 0.73
N LEU A 28 6.33 -2.02 1.34
CA LEU A 28 7.10 -0.78 1.19
C LEU A 28 8.54 -0.93 1.71
N ILE A 29 8.74 -1.58 2.85
CA ILE A 29 10.07 -1.82 3.41
C ILE A 29 10.89 -2.71 2.48
N LYS A 30 10.31 -3.82 2.00
CA LYS A 30 10.96 -4.71 1.02
C LYS A 30 11.29 -3.98 -0.28
N SER A 31 10.40 -3.11 -0.75
CA SER A 31 10.62 -2.32 -1.96
C SER A 31 11.74 -1.29 -1.79
N ARG A 32 11.87 -0.66 -0.60
CA ARG A 32 12.98 0.25 -0.29
C ARG A 32 14.31 -0.48 -0.24
N ALA A 33 14.36 -1.66 0.38
CA ALA A 33 15.56 -2.50 0.42
C ALA A 33 16.03 -2.92 -0.99
N LYS A 34 15.11 -3.13 -1.93
CA LYS A 34 15.44 -3.42 -3.34
C LYS A 34 15.80 -2.17 -4.14
N SER A 35 15.35 -0.99 -3.73
CA SER A 35 15.65 0.27 -4.44
C SER A 35 17.11 0.69 -4.33
N SER A 36 17.80 0.32 -3.26
CA SER A 36 19.24 0.57 -3.11
C SER A 36 20.09 -0.20 -4.12
N GLN A 37 19.53 -1.25 -4.74
CA GLN A 37 20.17 -2.06 -5.78
C GLN A 37 19.89 -1.57 -7.21
N GLY A 38 19.42 -0.32 -7.37
CA GLY A 38 19.18 0.30 -8.70
C GLY A 38 17.96 -0.22 -9.45
N THR A 39 17.16 -1.11 -8.85
CA THR A 39 15.92 -1.62 -9.45
C THR A 39 14.79 -0.61 -9.28
N SER A 40 14.01 -0.35 -10.34
CA SER A 40 12.88 0.61 -10.30
C SER A 40 11.96 0.33 -9.11
N SER A 41 11.93 1.28 -8.16
CA SER A 41 11.20 1.07 -6.92
C SER A 41 9.73 1.40 -7.11
N LYS A 42 8.86 0.41 -6.94
CA LYS A 42 7.39 0.57 -6.89
C LYS A 42 6.92 1.27 -5.61
N SER A 43 7.86 1.85 -4.85
CA SER A 43 7.64 2.50 -3.56
C SER A 43 6.65 3.67 -3.66
N ARG A 44 6.66 4.42 -4.76
CA ARG A 44 5.75 5.55 -4.99
C ARG A 44 4.29 5.10 -5.04
N GLU A 45 4.03 3.98 -5.70
CA GLU A 45 2.69 3.44 -5.88
C GLU A 45 2.16 2.84 -4.57
N ILE A 46 3.02 2.10 -3.84
CA ILE A 46 2.69 1.57 -2.52
C ILE A 46 2.35 2.72 -1.55
N LYS A 47 3.15 3.79 -1.52
CA LYS A 47 2.87 4.99 -0.72
C LYS A 47 1.51 5.62 -1.08
N LYS A 48 1.18 5.72 -2.37
CA LYS A 48 -0.13 6.23 -2.82
C LYS A 48 -1.28 5.35 -2.36
N THR A 49 -1.13 4.02 -2.43
CA THR A 49 -2.15 3.09 -1.97
C THR A 49 -2.37 3.19 -0.46
N ILE A 50 -1.29 3.26 0.33
CA ILE A 50 -1.37 3.50 1.79
C ILE A 50 -2.09 4.80 2.09
N ALA A 51 -1.74 5.90 1.40
CA ALA A 51 -2.38 7.19 1.60
C ALA A 51 -3.89 7.11 1.33
N ARG A 52 -4.32 6.51 0.21
CA ARG A 52 -5.76 6.33 -0.08
C ARG A 52 -6.47 5.52 1.00
N LEU A 53 -5.83 4.48 1.52
CA LEU A 53 -6.41 3.59 2.53
C LEU A 53 -6.61 4.31 3.87
N LEU A 54 -5.71 5.24 4.21
CA LEU A 54 -5.83 6.11 5.38
C LEU A 54 -6.84 7.25 5.19
N THR A 55 -6.98 7.78 3.98
CA THR A 55 -7.90 8.89 3.68
C THR A 55 -9.35 8.44 3.56
N ILE A 56 -9.62 7.27 2.98
CA ILE A 56 -10.97 6.77 2.76
C ILE A 56 -11.46 6.05 4.03
N LYS A 57 -12.26 6.77 4.82
CA LYS A 57 -12.95 6.25 6.01
C LYS A 57 -13.94 5.14 5.65
#